data_AF-A0A017T6I8-F1
#
_entry.id   AF-A0A017T6I8-F1
#
_cell.length_a   1.000
_cell.length_b   1.000
_cell.length_c   1.000
_cell.angle_alpha   90.00
_cell.angle_beta   90.00
_cell.angle_gamma   90.00
#
_symmetry.space_group_name_H-M   'P 1'
#
loop_
_entity.id
_entity.type
_entity.pdbx_description
1 polymer ?
#
loop_
_entity_poly.entity_id
_entity_poly.type
_entity_poly.pdbx_seq_one_letter_code
_entity_poly.pdbx_strand_id
1 'polypeptide(L)'
;MGLFDGFGGAQINLTPKVALVAGMVYVSAADGSLDDSEAGDILKVVPDRQVLETALQFVRRNSVQQFLDAASRILSPAQKMCLILNAADMAMGDGYLAPQEQQMLTQMQQYFQIPDAHLHPYVQAFMIKNNLSVFG
;
A
#
# COMPACT_ATOMS: atom_id res chain seq x y z
N MET A 1 -19.68 30.37 -14.18
CA MET A 1 -18.47 29.73 -13.61
C MET A 1 -18.08 30.50 -12.36
N GLY A 2 -17.86 29.82 -11.24
CA GLY A 2 -17.71 30.42 -9.92
C GLY A 2 -16.27 30.84 -9.60
N LEU A 3 -16.12 31.94 -8.88
CA LEU A 3 -14.86 32.56 -8.45
C LEU A 3 -14.05 31.72 -7.42
N PHE A 4 -14.51 30.51 -7.11
CA PHE A 4 -13.91 29.62 -6.10
C PHE A 4 -13.34 28.31 -6.69
N ASP A 5 -13.41 28.09 -8.01
CA ASP A 5 -12.75 26.96 -8.67
C ASP A 5 -11.22 27.02 -8.62
N GLY A 6 -10.64 28.13 -8.14
CA GLY A 6 -9.19 28.32 -7.97
C GLY A 6 -8.56 27.65 -6.74
N PHE A 7 -9.35 26.99 -5.88
CA PHE A 7 -8.83 26.24 -4.71
C PHE A 7 -8.81 24.72 -4.93
N GLY A 8 -8.84 24.27 -6.19
CA GLY A 8 -8.52 22.88 -6.54
C GLY A 8 -7.03 22.62 -6.29
N GLY A 9 -6.69 22.26 -5.05
CA GLY A 9 -5.33 21.89 -4.66
C GLY A 9 -4.75 20.93 -5.70
N ALA A 10 -3.53 21.24 -6.17
CA ALA A 10 -2.85 20.54 -7.28
C ALA A 10 -3.26 19.07 -7.36
N GLN A 11 -3.87 18.69 -8.48
CA GLN A 11 -4.33 17.33 -8.74
C GLN A 11 -3.10 16.42 -8.66
N ILE A 12 -2.95 15.70 -7.55
CA ILE A 12 -1.78 14.85 -7.34
C ILE A 12 -1.89 13.71 -8.34
N ASN A 13 -1.02 13.71 -9.35
CA ASN A 13 -0.99 12.67 -10.36
C ASN A 13 -0.52 11.36 -9.73
N LEU A 14 -1.43 10.39 -9.66
CA LEU A 14 -1.11 9.03 -9.25
C LEU A 14 -0.32 8.34 -10.38
N THR A 15 1.00 8.27 -10.23
CA THR A 15 1.85 7.45 -11.10
C THR A 15 1.92 6.01 -10.57
N PRO A 16 2.32 5.00 -11.37
CA PRO A 16 2.45 3.64 -10.87
C PRO A 16 3.38 3.49 -9.65
N LYS A 17 4.46 4.29 -9.59
CA LYS A 17 5.41 4.29 -8.48
C LYS A 17 4.81 4.94 -7.23
N VAL A 18 4.08 6.05 -7.38
CA VAL A 18 3.33 6.68 -6.29
C VAL A 18 2.20 5.77 -5.81
N ALA A 19 1.55 5.03 -6.70
CA ALA A 19 0.49 4.09 -6.34
C ALA A 19 1.01 2.92 -5.49
N LEU A 20 2.19 2.39 -5.80
CA LEU A 20 2.87 1.39 -4.97
C LEU A 20 3.04 1.91 -3.54
N VAL A 21 3.66 3.09 -3.40
CA VAL A 21 3.93 3.68 -2.09
C VAL A 21 2.64 4.07 -1.36
N ALA A 22 1.67 4.66 -2.05
CA ALA A 22 0.37 5.00 -1.46
C ALA A 22 -0.38 3.75 -0.96
N GLY A 23 -0.32 2.64 -1.70
CA GLY A 23 -0.91 1.37 -1.28
C GLY A 23 -0.26 0.83 0.01
N MET A 24 1.07 0.89 0.10
CA MET A 24 1.78 0.52 1.32
C MET A 24 1.38 1.43 2.50
N VAL A 25 1.32 2.74 2.28
CA VAL A 25 0.88 3.71 3.32
C VAL A 25 -0.56 3.42 3.78
N TYR A 26 -1.51 3.11 2.89
CA TYR A 26 -2.88 2.78 3.30
C TYR A 26 -2.96 1.51 4.15
N VAL A 27 -2.03 0.57 3.98
CA VAL A 27 -1.96 -0.65 4.79
C VAL A 27 -1.32 -0.36 6.14
N SER A 28 -0.16 0.29 6.18
CA SER A 28 0.52 0.67 7.44
C SER A 28 -0.33 1.61 8.30
N ALA A 29 -0.81 2.70 7.72
CA ALA A 29 -1.61 3.70 8.44
C ALA A 29 -3.09 3.29 8.61
N ALA A 30 -3.42 2.00 8.51
CA ALA A 30 -4.79 1.50 8.69
C ALA A 30 -5.32 1.76 10.12
N ASP A 31 -4.43 1.95 11.10
CA ASP A 31 -4.75 2.32 12.48
C ASP A 31 -4.81 3.84 12.73
N GLY A 32 -4.43 4.65 11.73
CA GLY A 32 -4.54 6.11 11.74
C GLY A 32 -3.24 6.87 11.96
N SER A 33 -2.10 6.21 12.16
CA SER A 33 -0.79 6.89 12.22
C SER A 33 0.27 6.15 11.42
N LEU A 34 1.07 6.90 10.65
CA LEU A 34 2.30 6.36 10.09
C LEU A 34 3.47 6.78 10.99
N ASP A 35 4.26 5.83 11.47
CA ASP A 35 5.46 6.11 12.27
C ASP A 35 6.76 6.19 11.41
N ASP A 36 7.86 6.60 12.04
CA ASP A 36 9.17 6.71 11.36
C ASP A 36 9.75 5.35 10.95
N SER A 37 9.36 4.26 11.64
CA SER A 37 9.79 2.89 11.31
C SER A 37 9.14 2.43 10.02
N GLU A 38 7.82 2.61 9.90
CA GLU A 38 7.03 2.26 8.72
C GLU A 38 7.45 3.09 7.50
N ALA A 39 7.71 4.39 7.69
CA ALA A 39 8.28 5.24 6.64
C ALA A 39 9.65 4.71 6.19
N GLY A 40 10.46 4.21 7.13
CA GLY A 40 11.73 3.53 6.86
C GLY A 40 11.56 2.27 6.02
N ASP A 41 10.58 1.42 6.34
CA ASP A 41 10.30 0.19 5.60
C ASP A 41 9.81 0.45 4.18
N ILE A 42 8.96 1.45 4.01
CA ILE A 42 8.53 1.91 2.68
C ILE A 42 9.75 2.40 1.86
N LEU A 43 10.67 3.13 2.48
CA LEU A 43 11.89 3.62 1.82
C LEU A 43 12.89 2.50 1.47
N LYS A 44 12.85 1.34 2.15
CA LYS A 44 13.63 0.15 1.74
C LYS A 44 13.14 -0.41 0.40
N VAL A 45 11.83 -0.37 0.16
CA VAL A 45 11.23 -0.85 -1.10
C VAL A 45 11.39 0.20 -2.21
N VAL A 46 11.09 1.47 -1.89
CA VAL A 46 11.20 2.58 -2.83
C VAL A 46 12.08 3.67 -2.20
N PRO A 47 13.40 3.69 -2.48
CA PRO A 47 14.34 4.62 -1.87
C PRO A 47 14.26 6.02 -2.50
N ASP A 48 13.08 6.64 -2.42
CA ASP A 48 12.72 7.88 -3.09
C ASP A 48 11.78 8.69 -2.19
N ARG A 49 12.36 9.62 -1.43
CA ARG A 49 11.62 10.45 -0.46
C ARG A 49 10.57 11.34 -1.11
N GLN A 50 10.82 11.82 -2.33
CA GLN A 50 9.85 12.67 -3.04
C GLN A 50 8.58 11.87 -3.39
N VAL A 51 8.74 10.60 -3.78
CA VAL A 51 7.63 9.70 -4.03
C VAL A 51 6.85 9.40 -2.75
N LEU A 52 7.54 9.17 -1.63
CA LEU A 52 6.90 8.99 -0.31
C LEU A 52 6.09 10.22 0.10
N GLU A 53 6.68 11.42 0.03
CA GLU A 53 5.97 12.66 0.36
C GLU A 53 4.75 12.88 -0.54
N THR A 54 4.88 12.59 -1.84
CA THR A 54 3.77 12.68 -2.80
C THR A 54 2.66 11.69 -2.47
N ALA A 55 3.02 10.44 -2.15
CA ALA A 55 2.07 9.40 -1.74
C ALA A 55 1.36 9.76 -0.43
N LEU A 56 2.08 10.27 0.57
CA LEU A 56 1.51 10.76 1.83
C LEU A 56 0.52 11.91 1.59
N GLN A 57 0.85 12.86 0.72
CA GLN A 57 -0.07 13.93 0.33
C GLN A 57 -1.30 13.39 -0.41
N PHE A 58 -1.13 12.39 -1.26
CA PHE A 58 -2.22 11.71 -1.96
C PHE A 58 -3.16 11.02 -0.97
N VAL A 59 -2.62 10.22 -0.05
CA VAL A 59 -3.37 9.47 0.96
C VAL A 59 -4.18 10.41 1.86
N ARG A 60 -3.62 11.55 2.28
CA ARG A 60 -4.34 12.54 3.09
C ARG A 60 -5.53 13.19 2.39
N ARG A 61 -5.56 13.18 1.05
CA ARG A 61 -6.60 13.86 0.25
C ARG A 61 -7.62 12.91 -0.36
N ASN A 62 -7.31 11.61 -0.40
CA ASN A 62 -8.12 10.62 -1.11
C ASN A 62 -8.52 9.49 -0.17
N SER A 63 -9.74 9.00 -0.31
CA SER A 63 -10.16 7.79 0.38
C SER A 63 -9.50 6.54 -0.23
N VAL A 64 -9.47 5.46 0.54
CA VAL A 64 -9.02 4.13 0.06
C VAL A 64 -9.78 3.73 -1.21
N GLN A 65 -11.10 3.98 -1.28
CA GLN A 65 -11.90 3.67 -2.46
C GLN A 65 -11.42 4.46 -3.70
N GLN A 66 -11.20 5.76 -3.55
CA GLN A 66 -10.68 6.60 -4.65
C GLN A 66 -9.30 6.14 -5.12
N PHE A 67 -8.45 5.72 -4.18
CA PHE A 67 -7.16 5.12 -4.50
C PHE A 67 -7.33 3.83 -5.30
N LEU A 68 -8.18 2.90 -4.85
CA LEU A 68 -8.44 1.62 -5.50
C LEU A 68 -8.96 1.81 -6.93
N ASP A 69 -9.94 2.70 -7.12
CA ASP A 69 -10.46 3.11 -8.42
C ASP A 69 -9.35 3.61 -9.34
N ALA A 70 -8.50 4.52 -8.87
CA ALA A 70 -7.43 5.11 -9.66
C ALA A 70 -6.31 4.10 -9.96
N ALA A 71 -5.82 3.39 -8.95
CA ALA A 71 -4.77 2.38 -9.05
C ALA A 71 -5.17 1.25 -10.01
N SER A 72 -6.43 0.79 -9.94
CA SER A 72 -6.91 -0.30 -10.80
C SER A 72 -6.84 0.01 -12.29
N ARG A 73 -6.97 1.29 -12.67
CA ARG A 73 -6.96 1.77 -14.06
C ARG A 73 -5.55 1.99 -14.60
N ILE A 74 -4.60 2.38 -13.75
CA ILE A 74 -3.24 2.73 -14.17
C ILE A 74 -2.24 1.58 -14.02
N LEU A 75 -2.51 0.63 -13.11
CA LEU A 75 -1.59 -0.47 -12.83
C LEU A 75 -1.87 -1.67 -13.75
N SER A 76 -0.80 -2.20 -14.33
CA SER A 76 -0.82 -3.52 -14.98
C SER A 76 -1.05 -4.64 -13.95
N PRO A 77 -1.47 -5.85 -14.37
CA PRO A 77 -1.62 -6.99 -13.48
C PRO A 77 -0.35 -7.32 -12.66
N ALA A 78 0.82 -7.24 -13.31
CA ALA A 78 2.10 -7.46 -12.64
C ALA A 78 2.39 -6.39 -11.56
N GLN A 79 2.03 -5.12 -11.82
CA GLN A 79 2.20 -4.05 -10.84
C GLN A 79 1.20 -4.16 -9.68
N LYS A 80 -0.05 -4.58 -9.93
CA LYS A 80 -1.03 -4.85 -8.87
C LYS A 80 -0.53 -5.95 -7.93
N MET A 81 0.00 -7.03 -8.50
CA MET A 81 0.61 -8.12 -7.75
C MET A 81 1.83 -7.65 -6.95
N CYS A 82 2.72 -6.86 -7.57
CA CYS A 82 3.87 -6.28 -6.89
C CYS A 82 3.45 -5.41 -5.70
N LEU A 83 2.45 -4.55 -5.87
CA LEU A 83 1.94 -3.68 -4.82
C LEU A 83 1.44 -4.48 -3.62
N ILE A 84 0.53 -5.42 -3.85
CA ILE A 84 -0.09 -6.17 -2.75
C ILE A 84 0.93 -7.03 -2.00
N LEU A 85 1.91 -7.62 -2.70
CA LEU A 85 2.94 -8.43 -2.07
C LEU A 85 3.90 -7.59 -1.23
N ASN A 86 4.29 -6.39 -1.68
CA ASN A 86 5.12 -5.50 -0.87
C ASN A 86 4.37 -4.99 0.36
N ALA A 87 3.09 -4.65 0.21
CA ALA A 87 2.27 -4.22 1.34
C ALA A 87 2.06 -5.37 2.35
N ALA A 88 1.81 -6.59 1.86
CA ALA A 88 1.67 -7.78 2.70
C ALA A 88 2.98 -8.15 3.42
N ASP A 89 4.12 -8.08 2.74
CA ASP A 89 5.42 -8.38 3.34
C ASP A 89 5.77 -7.41 4.46
N MET A 90 5.48 -6.12 4.25
CA MET A 90 5.67 -5.06 5.24
C MET A 90 4.77 -5.27 6.46
N ALA A 91 3.46 -5.47 6.24
CA ALA A 91 2.50 -5.67 7.31
C ALA A 91 2.73 -6.97 8.12
N MET A 92 3.38 -7.97 7.53
CA MET A 92 3.78 -9.20 8.23
C MET A 92 5.15 -9.10 8.90
N GLY A 93 5.88 -7.99 8.77
CA GLY A 93 7.26 -7.83 9.22
C GLY A 93 7.49 -8.19 10.69
N ASP A 94 6.53 -7.82 11.54
CA ASP A 94 6.57 -8.09 12.99
C ASP A 94 6.08 -9.50 13.37
N GLY A 95 5.86 -10.37 12.37
CA GLY A 95 5.40 -11.75 12.57
C GLY A 95 3.91 -11.90 12.89
N TYR A 96 3.19 -10.78 12.99
CA TYR A 96 1.75 -10.73 13.21
C TYR A 96 1.13 -9.72 12.24
N LEU A 97 0.05 -10.12 11.56
CA LEU A 97 -0.73 -9.24 10.70
C LEU A 97 -1.94 -8.74 11.48
N ALA A 98 -2.05 -7.44 11.71
CA ALA A 98 -3.18 -6.89 12.44
C ALA A 98 -4.49 -7.05 11.65
N PRO A 99 -5.66 -7.19 12.33
CA PRO A 99 -6.95 -7.36 11.66
C PRO A 99 -7.26 -6.23 10.66
N GLN A 100 -6.88 -4.98 10.98
CA GLN A 100 -7.08 -3.81 10.14
C GLN A 100 -6.27 -3.88 8.84
N GLU A 101 -4.99 -4.27 8.94
CA GLU A 101 -4.11 -4.46 7.80
C GLU A 101 -4.59 -5.62 6.92
N GLN A 102 -5.01 -6.72 7.55
CA GLN A 102 -5.59 -7.87 6.86
C GLN A 102 -6.85 -7.48 6.08
N GLN A 103 -7.74 -6.68 6.68
CA GLN A 103 -8.92 -6.16 5.99
C GLN A 103 -8.54 -5.29 4.80
N MET A 104 -7.55 -4.40 4.96
CA MET A 104 -7.07 -3.53 3.89
C MET A 104 -6.48 -4.34 2.72
N LEU A 105 -5.62 -5.32 3.01
CA LEU A 105 -5.03 -6.21 2.00
C LEU A 105 -6.11 -7.03 1.28
N THR A 106 -7.09 -7.56 2.02
CA THR A 106 -8.22 -8.31 1.43
C THR A 106 -9.05 -7.41 0.51
N GLN A 107 -9.30 -6.16 0.92
CA GLN A 107 -10.01 -5.19 0.10
C GLN A 107 -9.24 -4.88 -1.20
N MET A 108 -7.93 -4.64 -1.11
CA MET A 108 -7.07 -4.41 -2.28
C MET A 108 -7.06 -5.62 -3.22
N GLN A 109 -6.93 -6.82 -2.67
CA GLN A 109 -6.95 -8.06 -3.44
C GLN A 109 -8.24 -8.22 -4.25
N GLN A 110 -9.39 -8.09 -3.57
CA GLN A 110 -10.70 -8.24 -4.21
C GLN A 110 -10.89 -7.20 -5.30
N TYR A 111 -10.51 -5.96 -5.03
CA TYR A 111 -10.64 -4.86 -5.97
C TYR A 111 -9.71 -5.02 -7.19
N PHE A 112 -8.51 -5.54 -6.98
CA PHE A 112 -7.58 -5.88 -8.07
C PHE A 112 -7.89 -7.20 -8.77
N GLN A 113 -8.91 -7.93 -8.31
CA GLN A 113 -9.35 -9.22 -8.85
C GLN A 113 -8.22 -10.26 -8.87
N ILE A 114 -7.38 -10.26 -7.83
CA ILE A 114 -6.30 -11.23 -7.67
C ILE A 114 -6.85 -12.47 -6.96
N PRO A 115 -6.83 -13.67 -7.58
CA PRO A 115 -7.32 -14.89 -6.94
C PRO A 115 -6.52 -15.25 -5.69
N ASP A 116 -7.18 -15.73 -4.63
CA ASP A 116 -6.51 -16.17 -3.38
C ASP A 116 -5.38 -17.17 -3.64
N ALA A 117 -5.64 -18.12 -4.55
CA ALA A 117 -4.69 -19.16 -4.93
C ALA A 117 -3.36 -18.59 -5.48
N HIS A 118 -3.37 -17.37 -6.02
CA HIS A 118 -2.16 -16.72 -6.52
C HIS A 118 -1.36 -16.06 -5.39
N LEU A 119 -2.01 -15.61 -4.31
CA LEU A 119 -1.31 -15.00 -3.16
C LEU A 119 -0.81 -16.03 -2.16
N HIS A 120 -1.53 -17.14 -2.01
CA HIS A 120 -1.25 -18.19 -1.03
C HIS A 120 0.24 -18.60 -0.94
N PRO A 121 0.95 -18.95 -2.04
CA PRO A 121 2.35 -19.38 -1.94
C PRO A 121 3.28 -18.27 -1.43
N TYR A 122 3.00 -17.00 -1.76
CA TYR A 122 3.82 -15.88 -1.31
C TYR A 122 3.58 -15.55 0.16
N VAL A 123 2.32 -15.56 0.59
CA VAL A 123 1.96 -15.36 2.02
C VAL A 123 2.61 -16.46 2.87
N GLN A 124 2.56 -17.71 2.42
CA GLN A 124 3.24 -18.81 3.10
C GLN A 124 4.76 -18.58 3.18
N ALA A 125 5.38 -18.10 2.10
CA ALA A 125 6.80 -17.76 2.10
C ALA A 125 7.13 -16.65 3.09
N PHE A 126 6.29 -15.61 3.20
CA PHE A 126 6.47 -14.53 4.19
C PHE A 126 6.34 -15.03 5.63
N MET A 127 5.37 -15.91 5.91
CA MET A 127 5.24 -16.55 7.23
C MET A 127 6.50 -17.35 7.61
N ILE A 128 7.07 -18.09 6.67
CA ILE A 128 8.33 -18.82 6.89
C ILE A 128 9.49 -17.84 7.11
N LYS A 129 9.60 -16.80 6.28
CA LYS A 129 10.65 -15.77 6.36
C LYS A 129 10.66 -15.06 7.71
N ASN A 130 9.47 -14.74 8.24
CA ASN A 130 9.31 -13.94 9.47
C ASN A 130 9.24 -14.82 10.73
N ASN A 131 9.23 -16.15 10.61
CA ASN A 131 9.24 -17.05 11.77
C ASN A 131 10.66 -17.14 12.37
N LEU A 132 11.05 -16.11 13.11
CA LEU A 132 12.35 -16.07 13.78
C LEU A 132 12.45 -17.01 14.99
N SER A 133 11.32 -17.54 15.48
CA SER A 133 11.31 -18.48 16.61
C SER A 133 12.08 -19.79 16.35
N VAL A 134 12.34 -20.12 15.08
CA VAL A 134 13.13 -21.29 14.69
C VAL A 134 14.62 -21.15 15.03
N PHE A 135 15.09 -19.94 15.34
CA PHE A 135 16.49 -19.66 15.66
C PHE A 135 16.79 -19.64 17.17
N GLY A 136 15.80 -19.87 18.03
CA GLY A 136 15.95 -19.93 19.49
C GLY A 136 15.58 -18.64 20.20
#